data_AF-A0A259JX95-F1
#
_entry.id   AF-A0A259JX95-F1
#
_cell.length_a   1.000
_cell.length_b   1.000
_cell.length_c   1.000
_cell.angle_alpha   90.00
_cell.angle_beta   90.00
_cell.angle_gamma   90.00
#
_symmetry.space_group_name_H-M   'P 1'
#
loop_
_entity.id
_entity.type
_entity.pdbx_description
1 polymer ?
#
loop_
_entity_poly.entity_id
_entity_poly.type
_entity_poly.pdbx_seq_one_letter_code
_entity_poly.pdbx_strand_id
1 'polypeptide(L)' 'MELTVKTLDGADAGSVTLSDEIFGLEPRADILHRCVTWQLSRRQAGTHRTKGRSEINRT' A
#
# COMPACT_ATOMS: atom_id res chain seq x y z
N MET A 1 20.86 -10.12 -0.49
CA MET A 1 20.28 -10.49 -1.83
C MET A 1 20.99 -9.71 -2.95
N GLU A 2 21.48 -10.34 -4.03
CA GLU A 2 22.09 -9.64 -5.17
C GLU A 2 21.10 -9.44 -6.32
N LEU A 3 21.03 -8.21 -6.85
CA LEU A 3 20.15 -7.85 -7.96
C LEU A 3 20.96 -7.22 -9.09
N THR A 4 20.64 -7.58 -10.33
CA THR A 4 21.21 -6.98 -11.54
C THR A 4 20.52 -5.66 -11.84
N VAL A 5 21.30 -4.58 -11.98
CA VAL A 5 20.83 -3.27 -12.44
C VAL A 5 20.87 -3.26 -13.97
N LYS A 6 19.79 -2.83 -14.60
CA LYS A 6 19.69 -2.69 -16.07
C LYS A 6 19.69 -1.22 -16.48
N THR A 7 20.31 -0.91 -17.62
CA THR A 7 20.25 0.39 -18.27
C THR A 7 18.90 0.57 -18.97
N LEU A 8 18.56 1.81 -19.35
CA LEU A 8 17.34 2.11 -20.12
C LEU A 8 17.27 1.34 -21.45
N ASP A 9 18.43 1.03 -22.02
CA ASP A 9 18.59 0.25 -23.26
C ASP A 9 18.50 -1.27 -23.02
N GLY A 10 18.27 -1.70 -21.77
CA GLY A 10 18.09 -3.10 -21.39
C GLY A 10 19.39 -3.89 -21.20
N ALA A 11 20.55 -3.25 -21.32
CA ALA A 11 21.85 -3.88 -21.04
C ALA A 11 22.13 -3.93 -19.53
N ASP A 12 22.90 -4.92 -19.08
CA ASP A 12 23.26 -5.04 -17.67
C ASP A 12 24.29 -3.95 -17.30
N ALA A 13 23.96 -3.15 -16.31
CA ALA A 13 24.74 -2.00 -15.83
C ALA A 13 25.61 -2.32 -14.61
N GLY A 14 25.41 -3.49 -13.98
CA GLY A 14 26.12 -3.93 -12.78
C GLY A 14 25.23 -4.72 -11.81
N SER A 15 25.77 -5.09 -10.65
CA SER A 15 25.03 -5.73 -9.56
C SER A 15 24.99 -4.86 -8.30
N VAL A 16 23.91 -4.96 -7.53
CA VAL A 16 23.75 -4.31 -6.23
C VAL A 16 23.41 -5.36 -5.19
N THR A 17 24.16 -5.36 -4.09
CA THR A 17 23.94 -6.22 -2.93
C THR A 17 23.03 -5.50 -1.94
N LEU A 18 21.82 -6.04 -1.71
CA LEU A 18 20.88 -5.56 -0.70
C LEU A 18 21.13 -6.26 0.64
N SER A 19 20.95 -5.50 1.73
CA SER A 19 21.05 -5.99 3.10
C SER A 19 19.95 -7.01 3.43
N ASP A 20 20.35 -8.15 3.99
CA ASP A 20 19.43 -9.22 4.38
C ASP A 20 18.63 -8.88 5.64
N GLU A 21 19.07 -7.92 6.46
CA GLU A 21 18.36 -7.44 7.65
C GLU A 21 17.06 -6.69 7.34
N ILE A 22 16.84 -6.30 6.09
CA ILE A 22 15.63 -5.59 5.66
C ILE A 22 14.88 -6.43 4.63
N PHE A 23 15.60 -7.00 3.66
CA PHE A 23 14.99 -7.67 2.50
C PHE A 23 14.99 -9.20 2.60
N GLY A 24 15.69 -9.78 3.58
CA GLY A 24 15.78 -11.22 3.80
C GLY A 24 14.87 -11.76 4.90
N LEU A 25 14.01 -10.92 5.50
CA LEU A 25 13.12 -11.35 6.58
C LEU A 25 11.95 -12.17 6.03
N GLU A 26 11.55 -13.20 6.79
CA GLU A 26 10.35 -13.97 6.51
C GLU A 26 9.11 -13.05 6.59
N PRO A 27 8.34 -12.92 5.49
CA PRO A 27 7.19 -12.03 5.47
C PRO A 27 6.12 -12.42 6.50
N ARG A 28 5.86 -11.50 7.43
CA ARG A 28 4.80 -11.63 8.42
C ARG A 28 3.43 -11.25 7.83
N ALA A 29 2.71 -12.25 7.33
CA ALA A 29 1.41 -12.08 6.69
C ALA A 29 0.37 -11.36 7.58
N ASP A 30 0.41 -11.55 8.90
CA ASP A 30 -0.49 -10.91 9.86
C ASP A 30 -0.36 -9.37 9.86
N ILE A 31 0.88 -8.88 9.92
CA ILE A 31 1.18 -7.44 9.96
C ILE A 31 0.90 -6.82 8.59
N LEU A 32 1.31 -7.48 7.51
CA LEU A 32 1.08 -7.00 6.14
C LEU A 32 -0.41 -6.80 5.86
N HIS A 33 -1.23 -7.79 6.20
CA HIS A 33 -2.68 -7.68 6.06
C HIS A 33 -3.23 -6.48 6.86
N ARG A 34 -2.87 -6.35 8.13
CA ARG A 34 -3.33 -5.24 9.00
C ARG A 34 -2.95 -3.86 8.44
N CYS A 35 -1.71 -3.71 7.97
CA CYS A 35 -1.23 -2.46 7.37
C CYS A 35 -2.01 -2.10 6.11
N VAL A 36 -2.23 -3.07 5.22
CA VAL A 36 -3.00 -2.86 3.98
C VAL A 36 -4.44 -2.48 4.30
N THR A 37 -5.12 -3.21 5.19
CA THR A 37 -6.49 -2.87 5.60
C THR A 37 -6.58 -1.46 6.20
N TRP A 38 -5.62 -1.07 7.03
CA TRP A 38 -5.56 0.26 7.61
C TRP A 38 -5.37 1.35 6.53
N GLN A 39 -4.43 1.16 5.60
CA GLN A 39 -4.21 2.09 4.47
C GLN A 39 -5.47 2.25 3.62
N LEU A 40 -6.13 1.14 3.26
CA LEU A 40 -7.35 1.15 2.46
C LEU A 40 -8.50 1.85 3.20
N SER A 41 -8.63 1.62 4.51
CA SER A 41 -9.64 2.28 5.33
C SER A 41 -9.40 3.80 5.41
N ARG A 42 -8.15 4.22 5.58
CA ARG A 42 -7.76 5.65 5.61
C ARG A 42 -7.96 6.36 4.28
N ARG A 43 -7.93 5.64 3.16
CA ARG A 43 -8.21 6.19 1.82
C ARG A 43 -9.70 6.47 1.59
N GLN A 44 -10.60 5.90 2.39
CA GLN A 44 -12.04 6.12 2.21
C GLN A 44 -12.40 7.57 2.52
N ALA A 45 -13.07 8.25 1.58
CA ALA A 45 -13.42 9.67 1.71
C ALA A 45 -14.58 9.93 2.71
N GLY A 46 -15.40 8.93 3.02
CA GLY A 46 -16.48 9.08 4.00
C GLY A 46 -17.64 9.98 3.58
N THR A 47 -17.89 10.18 2.28
CA THR A 47 -18.90 11.11 1.74
C THR A 47 -20.35 10.59 1.80
N HIS A 48 -20.66 9.68 2.72
CA HIS A 48 -22.02 9.15 2.86
C HIS A 48 -22.89 10.10 3.69
N ARG A 49 -24.07 10.47 3.17
CA ARG A 49 -25.09 11.25 3.87
C ARG A 49 -26.47 10.81 3.43
N THR A 50 -27.37 10.64 4.38
CA THR A 50 -28.80 10.42 4.13
C THR A 50 -29.58 11.47 4.91
N LYS A 51 -30.76 11.84 4.41
CA LYS A 51 -31.64 12.78 5.08
C LYS A 51 -32.35 12.10 6.26
N GLY A 52 -32.22 12.66 7.46
CA GLY A 52 -33.06 12.31 8.60
C GLY A 52 -34.47 12.90 8.50
N ARG A 53 -35.39 12.47 9.38
CA ARG A 53 -36.80 12.91 9.37
C ARG A 53 -36.96 14.44 9.40
N SER A 54 -36.07 15.15 10.11
CA SER A 54 -36.07 16.61 10.25
C SER A 54 -35.50 17.36 9.04
N GLU A 55 -34.77 16.69 8.16
CA GLU A 55 -34.19 17.31 6.95
C GLU A 55 -35.12 17.20 5.73
N ILE A 56 -36.25 16.52 5.91
CA ILE A 56 -37.30 16.40 4.91
C ILE A 56 -38.14 17.66 4.99
N ASN A 57 -38.04 18.50 3.96
CA ASN A 57 -38.92 19.65 3.79
C ASN A 57 -40.32 19.14 3.43
N ARG A 58 -41.15 18.96 4.46
CA ARG A 58 -42.58 18.73 4.36
C ARG A 58 -43.26 19.88 5.09
N THR A 59 -44.34 20.37 4.48
CA THR A 59 -45.19 21.49 4.89
C THR A 59 -45.30 21.68 6.39
#